data_AF-A0A2E9L6N1-F1
#
_entry.id   AF-A0A2E9L6N1-F1
#
_cell.length_a   1.000
_cell.length_b   1.000
_cell.length_c   1.000
_cell.angle_alpha   90.00
_cell.angle_beta   90.00
_cell.angle_gamma   90.00
#
_symmetry.space_group_name_H-M   'P 1'
#
loop_
_entity.id
_entity.type
_entity.pdbx_description
1 polymer ?
#
loop_
_entity_poly.entity_id
_entity_poly.type
_entity_poly.pdbx_seq_one_letter_code
_entity_poly.pdbx_strand_id
1 'polypeptide(L)'
;MKKPKNELISIATQEGLSTEGTKADLTSRILGEEELEPEPEPAPIPPPPNMPPPPQIPSIPSPPKIPPISGNNILTSASKPQMNYWPWDQQEEWPDRKVALAVKSAMEAARAKNTAQATTLLDEVGPHLGERTKLIYPIGALLQRIGRSQSVDKMLTMAENNYPNDSNIRLAKSKLRP
;
A
#
# COMPACT_ATOMS: atom_id res chain seq x y z
N MET A 1 52.61 37.11 6.16
CA MET A 1 51.90 36.02 5.46
C MET A 1 50.42 36.39 5.40
N LYS A 2 49.82 36.68 4.24
CA LYS A 2 49.58 35.78 3.09
C LYS A 2 48.67 34.63 3.55
N LYS A 3 47.41 34.47 3.14
CA LYS A 3 46.57 35.09 2.09
C LYS A 3 45.08 34.92 2.49
N PRO A 4 44.20 35.82 2.03
CA PRO A 4 42.76 35.78 2.31
C PRO A 4 42.07 34.58 1.63
N LYS A 5 40.88 34.27 2.17
CA LYS A 5 39.87 33.23 1.91
C LYS A 5 39.39 33.06 0.43
N ASN A 6 40.22 33.41 -0.55
CA ASN A 6 39.82 33.67 -1.94
C ASN A 6 40.65 32.92 -2.99
N GLU A 7 41.33 31.81 -2.63
CA GLU A 7 42.21 31.06 -3.55
C GLU A 7 41.90 29.56 -3.66
N LEU A 8 40.63 29.16 -3.46
CA LEU A 8 40.14 27.80 -3.81
C LEU A 8 39.08 27.82 -4.92
N ILE A 9 38.82 28.98 -5.52
CA ILE A 9 37.78 29.18 -6.53
C ILE A 9 38.36 29.14 -7.97
N SER A 10 39.68 28.98 -8.14
CA SER A 10 40.36 29.15 -9.45
C SER A 10 40.94 27.87 -10.09
N ILE A 11 40.46 26.67 -9.77
CA ILE A 11 40.97 25.41 -10.38
C ILE A 11 39.93 24.55 -11.11
N ALA A 12 38.80 25.12 -11.52
CA ALA A 12 37.84 24.41 -12.38
C ALA A 12 37.31 25.26 -13.56
N THR A 13 38.10 26.24 -14.01
CA THR A 13 37.81 27.08 -15.19
C THR A 13 38.67 26.68 -16.40
N GLN A 14 39.08 25.42 -16.48
CA GLN A 14 39.79 24.90 -17.65
C GLN A 14 39.25 23.54 -18.02
N GLU A 15 38.02 23.56 -18.52
CA GLU A 15 37.48 22.73 -19.59
C GLU A 15 36.27 23.54 -20.11
N GLY A 16 36.32 24.01 -21.35
CA GLY A 16 35.44 25.06 -21.89
C GLY A 16 33.94 24.77 -21.80
N LEU A 17 33.33 25.11 -20.67
CA LEU A 17 31.88 25.12 -20.48
C LEU A 17 31.41 26.56 -20.29
N SER A 18 31.08 27.18 -21.42
CA SER A 18 30.43 28.49 -21.49
C SER A 18 29.19 28.48 -20.58
N THR A 19 29.15 29.40 -19.60
CA THR A 19 28.02 29.62 -18.70
C THR A 19 27.22 30.87 -19.09
N GLU A 20 27.27 31.25 -20.36
CA GLU A 20 26.41 32.29 -20.93
C GLU A 20 25.14 31.64 -21.51
N GLY A 21 24.08 31.60 -20.69
CA GLY A 21 22.70 31.64 -21.20
C GLY A 21 21.95 30.33 -21.43
N THR A 22 21.90 29.39 -20.47
CA THR A 22 21.09 28.15 -20.60
C THR A 22 19.91 28.09 -19.63
N LYS A 23 19.03 29.10 -19.65
CA LYS A 23 17.67 28.98 -19.06
C LYS A 23 16.65 28.42 -20.07
N ALA A 24 17.10 27.94 -21.23
CA ALA A 24 16.20 27.56 -22.32
C ALA A 24 16.42 26.14 -22.87
N ASP A 25 17.28 25.31 -22.28
CA ASP A 25 17.56 23.96 -22.80
C ASP A 25 17.30 22.86 -21.77
N LEU A 26 16.07 22.82 -21.24
CA LEU A 26 15.57 21.70 -20.42
C LEU A 26 14.32 21.03 -21.03
N THR A 27 13.86 21.54 -22.18
CA THR A 27 12.80 20.96 -22.99
C THR A 27 13.30 19.93 -24.01
N SER A 28 14.62 19.88 -24.28
CA SER A 28 15.20 19.05 -25.35
C SER A 28 15.48 17.59 -24.94
N ARG A 29 15.12 17.17 -23.72
CA ARG A 29 15.31 15.78 -23.25
C ARG A 29 14.01 14.98 -23.05
N ILE A 30 12.86 15.58 -23.35
CA ILE A 30 11.54 14.94 -23.16
C ILE A 30 11.07 14.22 -24.43
N LEU A 31 11.71 14.44 -25.58
CA LEU A 31 11.44 13.69 -26.80
C LEU A 31 12.76 13.25 -27.44
N GLY A 32 13.22 12.05 -27.09
CA GLY A 32 13.77 11.16 -28.12
C GLY A 32 12.59 10.29 -28.54
N GLU A 33 11.98 10.54 -29.70
CA GLU A 33 12.48 10.05 -30.99
C GLU A 33 12.65 8.52 -30.92
N GLU A 34 11.51 7.84 -30.76
CA GLU A 34 11.32 6.49 -31.27
C GLU A 34 11.16 6.67 -32.80
N GLU A 35 12.14 6.12 -33.52
CA GLU A 35 12.19 6.04 -34.97
C GLU A 35 10.93 5.35 -35.48
N LEU A 36 10.00 6.12 -36.03
CA LEU A 36 8.87 5.62 -36.80
C LEU A 36 8.98 6.14 -38.24
N GLU A 37 9.19 5.17 -39.12
CA GLU A 37 9.16 5.18 -40.57
C GLU A 37 8.00 6.05 -41.14
N PRO A 38 8.17 6.71 -42.31
CA PRO A 38 7.28 7.78 -42.78
C PRO A 38 5.84 7.30 -43.02
N GLU A 39 4.88 7.96 -42.36
CA GLU A 39 3.44 7.79 -42.62
C GLU A 39 3.05 8.52 -43.92
N PRO A 40 2.53 7.80 -44.94
CA PRO A 40 2.08 8.43 -46.18
C PRO A 40 0.78 9.22 -45.97
N GLU A 41 0.68 10.36 -46.64
CA GLU A 41 -0.49 11.24 -46.67
C GLU A 41 -1.78 10.46 -47.01
N PRO A 42 -2.89 10.64 -46.27
CA PRO A 42 -4.10 9.85 -46.52
C PRO A 42 -4.76 10.25 -47.84
N ALA A 43 -4.78 9.31 -48.79
CA ALA A 43 -5.61 9.38 -49.97
C ALA A 43 -7.11 9.50 -49.61
N PRO A 44 -7.96 10.09 -50.47
CA PRO A 44 -9.40 10.18 -50.21
C PRO A 44 -10.02 8.79 -50.03
N ILE A 45 -10.70 8.59 -48.91
CA ILE A 45 -11.33 7.33 -48.51
C ILE A 45 -12.50 7.05 -49.47
N PRO A 46 -12.54 5.88 -50.16
CA PRO A 46 -13.72 5.51 -50.94
C PRO A 46 -14.93 5.26 -50.02
N PRO A 47 -16.18 5.42 -50.51
CA PRO A 47 -17.36 5.13 -49.71
C PRO A 47 -17.36 3.66 -49.25
N PRO A 48 -17.87 3.36 -48.05
CA PRO A 48 -17.84 2.01 -47.51
C PRO A 48 -18.65 1.04 -48.39
N PRO A 49 -18.17 -0.20 -48.59
CA PRO A 49 -18.92 -1.20 -49.33
C PRO A 49 -20.18 -1.59 -48.57
N ASN A 50 -21.27 -1.82 -49.30
CA ASN A 50 -22.55 -2.24 -48.74
C ASN A 50 -22.42 -3.67 -48.19
N MET A 51 -22.39 -3.80 -46.86
CA MET A 51 -22.24 -5.09 -46.19
C MET A 51 -23.58 -5.85 -46.19
N PRO A 52 -23.59 -7.17 -46.46
CA PRO A 52 -24.80 -7.97 -46.37
C PRO A 52 -25.28 -8.05 -44.90
N PRO A 53 -26.59 -8.25 -44.66
CA PRO A 53 -27.12 -8.35 -43.31
C PRO A 53 -26.51 -9.55 -42.55
N PRO A 54 -26.35 -9.44 -41.23
CA PRO A 54 -25.74 -10.49 -40.43
C PRO A 54 -26.59 -11.78 -40.43
N PRO A 55 -25.97 -12.95 -40.32
CA PRO A 55 -26.69 -14.22 -40.29
C PRO A 55 -27.53 -14.34 -39.01
N GLN A 56 -28.73 -14.90 -39.15
CA GLN A 56 -29.62 -15.18 -38.02
C GLN A 56 -29.06 -16.34 -37.20
N ILE A 57 -28.75 -16.08 -35.93
CA ILE A 57 -28.31 -17.08 -34.95
C ILE A 57 -29.46 -18.04 -34.59
N PRO A 58 -29.24 -19.37 -34.62
CA PRO A 58 -30.24 -20.33 -34.15
C PRO A 58 -30.44 -20.22 -32.62
N SER A 59 -31.69 -20.36 -32.19
CA SER A 59 -32.05 -20.28 -30.76
C SER A 59 -31.47 -21.46 -29.99
N ILE A 60 -30.70 -21.14 -28.95
CA ILE A 60 -30.10 -22.09 -28.01
C ILE A 60 -31.20 -22.57 -27.04
N PRO A 61 -31.29 -23.87 -26.69
CA PRO A 61 -32.23 -24.33 -25.67
C PRO A 61 -31.96 -23.66 -24.32
N SER A 62 -33.04 -23.33 -23.60
CA SER A 62 -32.94 -22.68 -22.29
C SER A 62 -32.16 -23.54 -21.29
N PRO A 63 -31.26 -22.95 -20.48
CA PRO A 63 -30.53 -23.69 -19.47
C PRO A 63 -31.49 -24.26 -18.41
N PRO A 64 -31.15 -25.40 -17.79
CA PRO A 64 -31.97 -25.99 -16.73
C PRO A 64 -32.09 -25.01 -15.56
N LYS A 65 -33.31 -24.83 -15.05
CA LYS A 65 -33.58 -24.03 -13.85
C LYS A 65 -32.94 -24.70 -12.64
N ILE A 66 -31.79 -24.17 -12.23
CA ILE A 66 -31.14 -24.53 -10.97
C ILE A 66 -32.09 -24.10 -9.83
N PRO A 67 -32.47 -25.00 -8.90
CA PRO A 67 -33.25 -24.58 -7.73
C PRO A 67 -32.45 -23.56 -6.92
N PRO A 68 -33.10 -22.57 -6.28
CA PRO A 68 -32.41 -21.68 -5.36
C PRO A 68 -31.78 -22.54 -4.27
N ILE A 69 -30.47 -22.43 -4.10
CA ILE A 69 -29.74 -23.08 -3.02
C ILE A 69 -30.26 -22.45 -1.73
N SER A 70 -31.24 -23.09 -1.10
CA SER A 70 -31.69 -22.77 0.25
C SER A 70 -30.52 -23.07 1.19
N GLY A 71 -30.15 -22.07 1.99
CA GLY A 71 -28.83 -21.90 2.59
C GLY A 71 -28.26 -23.09 3.36
N ASN A 72 -26.94 -23.22 3.25
CA ASN A 72 -25.99 -23.37 4.38
C ASN A 72 -24.64 -23.98 3.94
N ASN A 73 -23.93 -23.33 3.01
CA ASN A 73 -22.46 -23.38 3.03
C ASN A 73 -21.92 -22.00 3.41
N ILE A 74 -22.49 -21.45 4.48
CA ILE A 74 -21.75 -20.50 5.29
C ILE A 74 -20.93 -21.43 6.18
N LEU A 75 -19.63 -21.55 5.94
CA LEU A 75 -18.69 -21.87 7.01
C LEU A 75 -18.85 -20.72 8.01
N THR A 76 -19.91 -20.81 8.81
CA THR A 76 -20.23 -19.85 9.85
C THR A 76 -19.25 -20.22 10.94
N SER A 77 -18.01 -19.76 10.78
CA SER A 77 -17.26 -19.37 11.96
C SER A 77 -18.15 -18.30 12.57
N ALA A 78 -19.01 -18.73 13.49
CA ALA A 78 -19.83 -17.88 14.30
C ALA A 78 -18.85 -17.09 15.16
N SER A 79 -18.24 -16.08 14.56
CA SER A 79 -17.54 -15.05 15.30
C SER A 79 -18.61 -14.48 16.19
N LYS A 80 -18.48 -14.81 17.47
CA LYS A 80 -18.98 -14.00 18.59
C LYS A 80 -18.83 -12.53 18.20
N PRO A 81 -19.72 -11.61 18.63
CA PRO A 81 -19.52 -10.18 18.41
C PRO A 81 -18.16 -9.80 19.01
N GLN A 82 -17.10 -9.89 18.21
CA GLN A 82 -15.75 -9.64 18.66
C GLN A 82 -15.62 -8.14 18.64
N MET A 83 -15.25 -7.60 19.80
CA MET A 83 -14.97 -6.20 19.96
C MET A 83 -13.72 -5.88 19.13
N ASN A 84 -13.92 -5.61 17.84
CA ASN A 84 -12.80 -5.37 16.93
C ASN A 84 -12.35 -3.92 17.05
N TYR A 85 -11.38 -3.68 17.93
CA TYR A 85 -10.68 -2.41 18.02
C TYR A 85 -9.44 -2.36 17.13
N TRP A 86 -9.09 -3.43 16.43
CA TRP A 86 -7.94 -3.45 15.52
C TRP A 86 -8.29 -2.81 14.18
N PRO A 87 -7.28 -2.31 13.44
CA PRO A 87 -7.50 -1.77 12.11
C PRO A 87 -7.69 -2.86 11.03
N TRP A 88 -7.62 -4.14 11.40
CA TRP A 88 -7.86 -5.30 10.53
C TRP A 88 -9.15 -6.03 10.95
N ASP A 89 -9.86 -6.58 9.97
CA ASP A 89 -10.95 -7.51 10.22
C ASP A 89 -10.42 -8.79 10.86
N GLN A 90 -10.89 -9.08 12.08
CA GLN A 90 -10.43 -10.26 12.82
C GLN A 90 -11.02 -11.53 12.20
N GLN A 91 -10.18 -12.53 12.06
CA GLN A 91 -10.50 -13.86 11.55
C GLN A 91 -10.21 -14.90 12.63
N GLU A 92 -9.51 -15.97 12.28
CA GLU A 92 -9.08 -16.99 13.23
C GLU A 92 -8.01 -16.43 14.18
N GLU A 93 -8.23 -16.52 15.48
CA GLU A 93 -7.22 -16.13 16.46
C GLU A 93 -6.04 -17.11 16.42
N TRP A 94 -4.83 -16.62 16.16
CA TRP A 94 -3.64 -17.46 16.29
C TRP A 94 -3.27 -17.64 17.76
N PRO A 95 -2.62 -18.77 18.12
CA PRO A 95 -2.15 -18.99 19.49
C PRO A 95 -1.13 -17.92 19.91
N ASP A 96 -1.16 -17.51 21.18
CA ASP A 96 -0.35 -16.40 21.72
C ASP A 96 1.13 -16.51 21.35
N ARG A 97 1.69 -17.72 21.41
CA ARG A 97 3.09 -17.98 21.06
C ARG A 97 3.40 -17.63 19.61
N LYS A 98 2.50 -17.98 18.68
CA LYS A 98 2.66 -17.72 17.25
C LYS A 98 2.51 -16.24 16.95
N VAL A 99 1.51 -15.58 17.54
CA VAL A 99 1.32 -14.13 17.42
C VAL A 99 2.52 -13.37 17.97
N ALA A 100 2.97 -13.69 19.19
CA ALA A 100 4.12 -13.04 19.80
C ALA A 100 5.40 -13.22 18.97
N LEU A 101 5.62 -14.41 18.41
CA LEU A 101 6.78 -14.68 17.56
C LEU A 101 6.72 -13.87 16.27
N ALA A 102 5.57 -13.83 15.60
CA ALA A 102 5.40 -13.09 14.36
C ALA A 102 5.46 -11.55 14.58
N VAL A 103 4.87 -11.04 15.67
CA VAL A 103 5.00 -9.62 16.06
C VAL A 103 6.44 -9.26 16.39
N LYS A 104 7.18 -10.16 17.05
CA LYS A 104 8.61 -9.96 17.31
C LYS A 104 9.41 -9.90 16.01
N SER A 105 9.17 -10.83 15.07
CA SER A 105 9.79 -10.82 13.75
C SER A 105 9.46 -9.54 12.97
N ALA A 106 8.20 -9.10 13.00
CA ALA A 106 7.77 -7.86 12.34
C ALA A 106 8.45 -6.63 12.97
N MET A 107 8.53 -6.57 14.30
CA MET A 107 9.27 -5.52 15.01
C MET A 107 10.75 -5.52 14.67
N GLU A 108 11.38 -6.68 14.57
CA GLU A 108 12.80 -6.81 14.19
C GLU A 108 13.04 -6.34 12.77
N ALA A 109 12.22 -6.78 11.80
CA ALA A 109 12.27 -6.29 10.42
C ALA A 109 12.11 -4.77 10.36
N ALA A 110 11.17 -4.23 11.14
CA ALA A 110 10.97 -2.80 11.23
C ALA A 110 12.21 -2.09 11.84
N ARG A 111 12.82 -2.65 12.90
CA ARG A 111 14.06 -2.11 13.49
C ARG A 111 15.22 -2.09 12.50
N ALA A 112 15.31 -3.11 11.65
CA ALA A 112 16.30 -3.22 10.58
C ALA A 112 16.04 -2.28 9.39
N LYS A 113 15.07 -1.36 9.49
CA LYS A 113 14.60 -0.49 8.40
C LYS A 113 14.04 -1.26 7.20
N ASN A 114 13.67 -2.52 7.38
CA ASN A 114 13.01 -3.33 6.37
C ASN A 114 11.48 -3.20 6.51
N THR A 115 10.97 -2.05 6.07
CA THR A 115 9.54 -1.71 6.15
C THR A 115 8.66 -2.66 5.33
N ALA A 116 9.18 -3.17 4.20
CA ALA A 116 8.46 -4.12 3.36
C ALA A 116 8.19 -5.45 4.10
N GLN A 117 9.22 -6.05 4.70
CA GLN A 117 9.04 -7.27 5.49
C GLN A 117 8.17 -7.02 6.74
N ALA A 118 8.35 -5.87 7.38
CA ALA A 118 7.53 -5.50 8.53
C ALA A 118 6.05 -5.36 8.18
N THR A 119 5.72 -4.79 7.00
CA THR A 119 4.32 -4.66 6.57
C THR A 119 3.74 -6.02 6.21
N THR A 120 4.47 -6.88 5.52
CA THR A 120 4.00 -8.23 5.17
C THR A 120 3.67 -9.02 6.44
N LEU A 121 4.62 -9.09 7.38
CA LEU A 121 4.42 -9.81 8.64
C LEU A 121 3.29 -9.19 9.48
N LEU A 122 3.15 -7.85 9.45
CA LEU A 122 2.06 -7.18 10.16
C LEU A 122 0.69 -7.48 9.55
N ASP A 123 0.59 -7.47 8.23
CA ASP A 123 -0.64 -7.75 7.50
C ASP A 123 -1.02 -9.23 7.62
N GLU A 124 -0.05 -10.13 7.81
CA GLU A 124 -0.29 -11.54 8.17
C GLU A 124 -0.80 -11.69 9.60
N VAL A 125 -0.21 -11.03 10.60
CA VAL A 125 -0.66 -11.20 12.00
C VAL A 125 -1.92 -10.40 12.34
N GLY A 126 -2.20 -9.32 11.62
CA GLY A 126 -3.27 -8.37 11.90
C GLY A 126 -4.66 -9.00 12.07
N PRO A 127 -5.11 -9.87 11.14
CA PRO A 127 -6.38 -10.60 11.26
C PRO A 127 -6.43 -11.62 12.40
N HIS A 128 -5.28 -11.99 12.98
CA HIS A 128 -5.14 -13.09 13.93
C HIS A 128 -4.82 -12.64 15.36
N LEU A 129 -4.93 -11.33 15.65
CA LEU A 129 -4.58 -10.74 16.95
C LEU A 129 -5.58 -11.12 18.05
N GLY A 130 -6.85 -11.27 17.71
CA GLY A 130 -7.95 -11.54 18.63
C GLY A 130 -8.25 -10.35 19.55
N GLU A 131 -8.86 -10.57 20.71
CA GLU A 131 -9.25 -9.50 21.64
C GLU A 131 -8.15 -9.16 22.67
N ARG A 132 -6.88 -9.39 22.32
CA ARG A 132 -5.74 -9.30 23.23
C ARG A 132 -5.27 -7.86 23.43
N THR A 133 -5.64 -7.23 24.53
CA THR A 133 -5.22 -5.85 24.87
C THR A 133 -3.71 -5.70 25.07
N LYS A 134 -3.02 -6.76 25.50
CA LYS A 134 -1.55 -6.80 25.69
C LYS A 134 -0.76 -6.49 24.41
N LEU A 135 -1.34 -6.75 23.25
CA LEU A 135 -0.69 -6.54 21.96
C LEU A 135 -0.86 -5.11 21.43
N ILE A 136 -1.72 -4.29 22.04
CA ILE A 136 -2.03 -2.94 21.54
C ILE A 136 -0.78 -2.08 21.49
N TYR A 137 0.05 -2.14 22.52
CA TYR A 137 1.31 -1.42 22.54
C TYR A 137 2.30 -1.89 21.46
N PRO A 138 2.71 -3.18 21.38
CA PRO A 138 3.67 -3.61 20.37
C PRO A 138 3.16 -3.46 18.93
N ILE A 139 1.88 -3.70 18.68
CA ILE A 139 1.26 -3.49 17.35
C ILE A 139 1.21 -2.00 17.02
N GLY A 140 0.80 -1.15 17.97
CA GLY A 140 0.79 0.29 17.77
C GLY A 140 2.19 0.87 17.50
N ALA A 141 3.21 0.38 18.21
CA ALA A 141 4.60 0.79 18.00
C ALA A 141 5.12 0.34 16.62
N LEU A 142 4.72 -0.85 16.18
CA LEU A 142 5.04 -1.38 14.87
C LEU A 142 4.34 -0.57 13.76
N LEU A 143 3.04 -0.30 13.90
CA LEU A 143 2.27 0.56 13.01
C LEU A 143 2.90 1.96 12.87
N GLN A 144 3.33 2.56 13.98
CA GLN A 144 4.01 3.86 13.97
C GLN A 144 5.32 3.81 13.18
N ARG A 145 6.06 2.69 13.28
CA ARG A 145 7.34 2.51 12.59
C ARG A 145 7.19 2.28 11.09
N ILE A 146 6.13 1.60 10.65
CA ILE A 146 5.84 1.45 9.21
C ILE A 146 5.08 2.65 8.61
N GLY A 147 4.84 3.70 9.40
CA GLY A 147 4.19 4.93 8.94
C GLY A 147 2.65 4.91 9.00
N ARG A 148 2.03 3.86 9.54
CA ARG A 148 0.56 3.73 9.68
C ARG A 148 0.03 4.35 10.98
N SER A 149 0.39 5.61 11.26
CA SER A 149 0.04 6.32 12.50
C SER A 149 -1.47 6.48 12.70
N GLN A 150 -2.22 6.71 11.61
CA GLN A 150 -3.68 6.87 11.64
C GLN A 150 -4.39 5.62 12.14
N SER A 151 -3.90 4.44 11.76
CA SER A 151 -4.40 3.16 12.24
C SER A 151 -4.21 3.00 13.74
N VAL A 152 -3.11 3.55 14.29
CA VAL A 152 -2.85 3.56 15.74
C VAL A 152 -3.88 4.43 16.47
N ASP A 153 -4.17 5.63 15.97
CA ASP A 153 -5.14 6.53 16.60
C ASP A 153 -6.55 5.91 16.62
N LYS A 154 -6.99 5.36 15.48
CA LYS A 154 -8.28 4.68 15.38
C LYS A 154 -8.36 3.49 16.32
N MET A 155 -7.31 2.66 16.33
CA MET A 155 -7.22 1.49 17.19
C MET A 155 -7.27 1.88 18.67
N LEU A 156 -6.51 2.91 19.07
CA LEU A 156 -6.45 3.35 20.45
C LEU A 156 -7.79 3.95 20.91
N THR A 157 -8.45 4.71 20.05
CA THR A 157 -9.79 5.27 20.31
C THR A 157 -10.82 4.17 20.49
N MET A 158 -10.81 3.15 19.61
CA MET A 158 -11.70 2.00 19.74
C MET A 158 -11.38 1.19 21.01
N ALA A 159 -10.11 0.98 21.31
CA ALA A 159 -9.71 0.22 22.49
C ALA A 159 -10.10 0.96 23.79
N GLU A 160 -9.87 2.28 23.86
CA GLU A 160 -10.25 3.11 25.02
C GLU A 160 -11.76 3.12 25.25
N ASN A 161 -12.57 3.19 24.18
CA ASN A 161 -14.03 3.13 24.30
C ASN A 161 -14.53 1.77 24.82
N ASN A 162 -13.87 0.66 24.45
CA ASN A 162 -14.29 -0.67 24.85
C ASN A 162 -13.70 -1.11 26.21
N TYR A 163 -12.48 -0.66 26.52
CA TYR A 163 -11.71 -1.07 27.70
C TYR A 163 -11.03 0.14 28.38
N PRO A 164 -11.80 1.10 28.92
CA PRO A 164 -11.25 2.34 29.50
C PRO A 164 -10.38 2.09 30.75
N ASN A 165 -10.59 0.98 31.45
CA ASN A 165 -9.88 0.63 32.69
C ASN A 165 -8.69 -0.33 32.48
N ASP A 166 -8.39 -0.72 31.25
CA ASP A 166 -7.28 -1.65 30.98
C ASP A 166 -5.92 -0.95 31.07
N SER A 167 -5.01 -1.54 31.83
CA SER A 167 -3.67 -0.98 32.06
C SER A 167 -2.81 -0.95 30.80
N ASN A 168 -2.97 -1.91 29.89
CA ASN A 168 -2.20 -1.99 28.65
C ASN A 168 -2.59 -0.88 27.68
N ILE A 169 -3.86 -0.51 27.61
CA ILE A 169 -4.35 0.58 26.76
C ILE A 169 -3.82 1.91 27.24
N ARG A 170 -3.89 2.18 28.55
CA ARG A 170 -3.34 3.39 29.15
C ARG A 170 -1.83 3.49 28.94
N LEU A 171 -1.11 2.38 29.08
CA LEU A 171 0.32 2.30 28.77
C LEU A 171 0.60 2.57 27.29
N ALA A 172 -0.14 1.93 26.38
CA ALA A 172 0.02 2.11 24.95
C ALA A 172 -0.21 3.56 24.54
N LYS A 173 -1.27 4.21 25.03
CA LYS A 173 -1.55 5.64 24.82
C LYS A 173 -0.37 6.51 25.22
N SER A 174 0.11 6.34 26.46
CA SER A 174 1.24 7.12 26.98
C SER A 174 2.56 6.88 26.22
N LYS A 175 2.78 5.68 25.67
CA LYS A 175 4.02 5.36 24.95
C LYS A 175 3.99 5.70 23.46
N LEU A 176 2.83 5.64 22.83
CA LEU A 176 2.65 5.88 21.39
C LEU A 176 2.33 7.36 21.08
N ARG A 177 1.82 8.08 22.08
CA ARG A 177 1.58 9.53 22.07
C ARG A 177 2.26 10.17 23.29
N PRO A 178 3.60 10.19 23.35
CA PRO A 178 4.34 10.82 24.44
C PRO A 178 4.27 12.36 24.39
#